data_AF-A0A4U1IUB7-F1
#
_entry.id   AF-A0A4U1IUB7-F1
#
_cell.length_a   1.000
_cell.length_b   1.000
_cell.length_c   1.000
_cell.angle_alpha   90.00
_cell.angle_beta   90.00
_cell.angle_gamma   90.00
#
_symmetry.space_group_name_H-M   'P 1'
#
loop_
_entity.id
_entity.type
_entity.pdbx_description
1 polymer ?
#
loop_
_entity_poly.entity_id
_entity_poly.type
_entity_poly.pdbx_seq_one_letter_code
_entity_poly.pdbx_strand_id
1 'polypeptide(L)'
;MATVLRKLLPIVATAALGAAALGCGPEPVRAPNPTRTLDERRALEVIRRAVAQEGVQPAPAREVELRSGKALRVDVSVDGHEYGIAYISDEDLDKLGDAIKPPNGADEKLRLERVGPEGEVRIVLLYQANYRYDDLAGESHELTTITAERTLTRDVRDFITYAKTKKFK
;
A
#
# COMPACT_ATOMS: atom_id res chain seq x y z
N MET A 1 16.83 -88.29 -23.01
CA MET A 1 15.98 -87.68 -21.97
C MET A 1 16.66 -86.42 -21.48
N ALA A 2 15.94 -85.29 -21.54
CA ALA A 2 16.02 -84.07 -20.69
C ALA A 2 17.40 -83.45 -20.35
N THR A 3 17.67 -82.15 -20.36
CA THR A 3 16.96 -80.90 -20.69
C THR A 3 18.03 -79.78 -20.74
N VAL A 4 17.79 -78.81 -21.62
CA VAL A 4 18.54 -77.58 -21.91
C VAL A 4 18.54 -76.59 -20.72
N LEU A 5 19.60 -75.80 -20.48
CA LEU A 5 19.40 -74.36 -20.27
C LEU A 5 20.63 -73.48 -20.57
N ARG A 6 20.36 -72.53 -21.46
CA ARG A 6 21.21 -71.46 -22.00
C ARG A 6 21.65 -70.46 -20.93
N LYS A 7 22.90 -69.99 -21.02
CA LYS A 7 23.28 -68.62 -20.65
C LYS A 7 24.24 -68.08 -21.71
N LEU A 8 23.71 -67.24 -22.60
CA LEU A 8 24.50 -66.37 -23.45
C LEU A 8 24.33 -64.96 -22.88
N LEU A 9 25.44 -64.36 -22.45
CA LEU A 9 25.54 -62.96 -22.07
C LEU A 9 26.51 -62.32 -23.07
N PRO A 10 26.13 -61.28 -23.82
CA PRO A 10 27.08 -60.46 -24.55
C PRO A 10 27.36 -59.14 -23.81
N ILE A 11 28.60 -58.69 -23.96
CA ILE A 11 29.22 -57.50 -23.39
C ILE A 11 29.23 -56.38 -24.47
N VAL A 12 29.18 -55.12 -24.01
CA VAL A 12 29.79 -53.89 -24.56
C VAL A 12 28.88 -52.85 -25.23
N ALA A 13 28.71 -51.74 -24.48
CA ALA A 13 28.76 -50.29 -24.78
C ALA A 13 28.14 -49.68 -26.07
N THR A 14 27.39 -48.57 -25.92
CA THR A 14 27.87 -47.16 -26.10
C THR A 14 26.69 -46.17 -25.91
N ALA A 15 27.02 -44.97 -25.45
CA ALA A 15 26.22 -43.82 -25.01
C ALA A 15 25.04 -43.34 -25.89
N ALA A 16 24.02 -42.76 -25.25
CA ALA A 16 23.43 -41.47 -25.64
C ALA A 16 22.60 -40.86 -24.48
N LEU A 17 23.02 -39.66 -24.07
CA LEU A 17 22.29 -38.70 -23.25
C LEU A 17 20.91 -38.37 -23.85
N GLY A 18 19.92 -38.17 -22.98
CA GLY A 18 18.59 -37.68 -23.38
C GLY A 18 17.71 -37.33 -22.19
N ALA A 19 18.24 -36.58 -21.23
CA ALA A 19 17.43 -35.95 -20.19
C ALA A 19 16.53 -34.90 -20.85
N ALA A 20 15.30 -35.29 -21.19
CA ALA A 20 14.23 -34.35 -21.51
C ALA A 20 13.81 -33.64 -20.21
N ALA A 21 14.64 -32.70 -19.77
CA ALA A 21 14.19 -31.64 -18.89
C ALA A 21 13.15 -30.84 -19.68
N LEU A 22 11.88 -31.16 -19.48
CA LEU A 22 10.80 -30.21 -19.75
C LEU A 22 11.10 -28.99 -18.88
N GLY A 23 11.70 -27.99 -19.51
CA GLY A 23 12.07 -26.75 -18.88
C GLY A 23 10.80 -26.05 -18.39
N CYS A 24 10.52 -26.19 -17.10
CA CYS A 24 10.06 -25.05 -16.31
C CYS A 24 11.22 -24.04 -16.30
N GLY A 25 11.42 -23.34 -17.41
CA GLY A 25 12.22 -22.13 -17.39
C GLY A 25 11.54 -21.14 -16.45
N PRO A 26 12.27 -20.43 -15.58
CA PRO A 26 11.68 -19.33 -14.83
C PRO A 26 11.04 -18.38 -15.83
N GLU A 27 9.79 -17.98 -15.59
CA GLU A 27 9.15 -16.93 -16.39
C GLU A 27 10.13 -15.76 -16.53
N PRO A 28 10.32 -15.22 -17.74
CA PRO A 28 11.22 -14.10 -17.93
C PRO A 28 10.82 -12.98 -16.96
N VAL A 29 11.79 -12.52 -16.17
CA VAL A 29 11.60 -11.45 -15.18
C VAL A 29 11.05 -10.25 -15.92
N ARG A 30 9.75 -10.02 -15.77
CA ARG A 30 9.03 -8.92 -16.43
C ARG A 30 9.44 -7.62 -15.74
N ALA A 31 9.78 -6.61 -16.52
CA ALA A 31 9.96 -5.28 -15.97
C ALA A 31 8.64 -4.83 -15.31
N PRO A 32 8.66 -4.28 -14.09
CA PRO A 32 7.45 -3.79 -13.44
C PRO A 32 6.82 -2.68 -14.29
N ASN A 33 5.48 -2.66 -14.32
CA ASN A 33 4.74 -1.62 -15.04
C ASN A 33 5.07 -0.23 -14.45
N PRO A 34 5.08 0.83 -15.25
CA PRO A 34 5.14 2.20 -14.72
C PRO A 34 3.99 2.42 -13.74
N THR A 35 4.29 2.97 -12.57
CA THR A 35 3.28 3.25 -11.55
C THR A 35 2.92 4.73 -11.52
N ARG A 36 1.65 5.01 -11.25
CA ARG A 36 1.07 6.32 -10.99
C ARG A 36 0.51 6.37 -9.58
N THR A 37 0.45 7.56 -9.02
CA THR A 37 -0.18 7.81 -7.72
C THR A 37 -1.64 8.20 -7.90
N LEU A 38 -2.47 7.99 -6.88
CA LEU A 38 -3.79 8.62 -6.82
C LEU A 38 -3.63 10.14 -6.86
N ASP A 39 -4.42 10.80 -7.70
CA ASP A 39 -4.49 12.25 -7.69
C ASP A 39 -5.16 12.73 -6.40
N GLU A 40 -4.72 13.88 -5.90
CA GLU A 40 -5.17 14.42 -4.62
C GLU A 40 -6.70 14.58 -4.59
N ARG A 41 -7.28 15.18 -5.63
CA ARG A 41 -8.74 15.40 -5.69
C ARG A 41 -9.51 14.08 -5.54
N ARG A 42 -9.09 13.04 -6.26
CA ARG A 42 -9.70 11.71 -6.15
C ARG A 42 -9.46 11.07 -4.79
N ALA A 43 -8.26 11.19 -4.23
CA ALA A 43 -7.96 10.69 -2.89
C ALA A 43 -8.89 11.34 -1.84
N LEU A 44 -9.10 12.66 -1.91
CA LEU A 44 -9.99 13.39 -1.00
C LEU A 44 -11.46 12.94 -1.14
N GLU A 45 -11.94 12.68 -2.36
CA GLU A 45 -13.28 12.11 -2.57
C GLU A 45 -13.42 10.73 -1.88
N VAL A 46 -12.41 9.87 -2.04
CA VAL A 46 -12.37 8.53 -1.43
C VAL A 46 -12.33 8.63 0.09
N ILE A 47 -11.48 9.50 0.65
CA ILE A 47 -11.35 9.71 2.10
C ILE A 47 -12.67 10.21 2.69
N ARG A 48 -13.28 11.26 2.12
CA ARG A 48 -14.57 11.80 2.61
C ARG A 48 -15.66 10.75 2.61
N ARG A 49 -15.74 9.95 1.54
CA ARG A 49 -16.69 8.84 1.45
C ARG A 49 -16.42 7.77 2.51
N ALA A 50 -15.16 7.41 2.73
CA ALA A 50 -14.79 6.40 3.74
C ALA A 50 -15.10 6.89 5.16
N VAL A 51 -14.83 8.15 5.50
CA VAL A 51 -15.21 8.78 6.77
C VAL A 51 -16.73 8.72 6.98
N ALA A 52 -17.51 9.11 5.96
CA ALA A 52 -18.97 9.05 6.03
C ALA A 52 -19.52 7.63 6.20
N GLN A 53 -18.89 6.62 5.57
CA GLN A 53 -19.27 5.21 5.71
C GLN A 53 -19.05 4.67 7.12
N GLU A 54 -18.14 5.28 7.89
CA GLU A 54 -17.96 4.99 9.31
C GLU A 54 -19.00 5.70 10.18
N GLY A 55 -19.99 6.38 9.61
CA GLY A 55 -21.08 7.01 10.38
C GLY A 55 -20.66 8.27 11.14
N VAL A 56 -19.55 8.89 10.74
CA VAL A 56 -19.12 10.21 11.22
C VAL A 56 -19.13 11.20 10.06
N GLN A 57 -19.42 12.47 10.34
CA GLN A 57 -19.57 13.46 9.29
C GLN A 57 -18.20 14.05 8.92
N PRO A 58 -17.74 13.97 7.65
CA PRO A 58 -16.54 14.67 7.22
C PRO A 58 -16.79 16.19 7.24
N ALA A 59 -15.82 16.93 7.75
CA ALA A 59 -15.81 18.38 7.83
C ALA A 59 -14.80 19.00 6.84
N PRO A 60 -14.80 20.33 6.65
CA PRO A 60 -13.86 21.01 5.78
C PRO A 60 -12.39 20.83 6.21
N ALA A 61 -11.50 21.18 5.28
CA ALA A 61 -10.07 21.21 5.55
C ALA A 61 -9.73 22.33 6.55
N ARG A 62 -8.68 22.13 7.36
CA ARG A 62 -8.16 23.15 8.28
C ARG A 62 -6.64 23.06 8.38
N GLU A 63 -6.00 24.15 8.76
CA GLU A 63 -4.57 24.15 9.08
C GLU A 63 -4.35 23.93 10.57
N VAL A 64 -3.29 23.19 10.90
CA VAL A 64 -2.82 22.97 12.27
C VAL A 64 -1.32 23.23 12.33
N GLU A 65 -0.84 23.78 13.43
CA GLU A 65 0.58 24.04 13.62
C GLU A 65 1.28 22.79 14.18
N LEU A 66 2.36 22.38 13.51
CA LEU A 66 3.28 21.35 13.99
C LEU A 66 4.21 21.94 15.07
N ARG A 67 4.83 21.08 15.87
CA ARG A 67 5.83 21.52 16.88
C ARG A 67 7.02 22.26 16.28
N SER A 68 7.31 22.02 15.00
CA SER A 68 8.35 22.73 14.25
C SER A 68 7.96 24.16 13.87
N GLY A 69 6.70 24.58 14.12
CA GLY A 69 6.13 25.85 13.66
C GLY A 69 5.64 25.82 12.20
N LYS A 70 5.81 24.70 11.49
CA LYS A 70 5.25 24.55 10.13
C LYS A 70 3.74 24.28 10.20
N ALA A 71 2.99 24.80 9.24
CA ALA A 71 1.58 24.47 9.08
C ALA A 71 1.43 23.11 8.38
N LEU A 72 0.65 22.22 8.98
CA LEU A 72 0.14 21.00 8.35
C LEU A 72 -1.31 21.24 7.94
N ARG A 73 -1.61 20.95 6.67
CA ARG A 73 -2.99 20.93 6.18
C ARG A 73 -3.65 19.60 6.55
N VAL A 74 -4.81 19.69 7.19
CA VAL A 74 -5.70 18.55 7.45
C VAL A 74 -6.80 18.61 6.41
N ASP A 75 -6.77 17.72 5.42
CA ASP A 75 -7.67 17.80 4.26
C ASP A 75 -9.10 17.37 4.56
N VAL A 76 -9.24 16.40 5.46
CA VAL A 76 -10.54 15.92 5.93
C VAL A 76 -10.54 15.91 7.46
N SER A 77 -11.17 16.92 8.03
CA SER A 77 -11.53 16.94 9.45
C SER A 77 -12.76 16.06 9.69
N VAL A 78 -13.03 15.72 10.95
CA VAL A 78 -14.27 15.03 11.35
C VAL A 78 -15.09 15.96 12.24
N ASP A 79 -16.38 16.13 11.92
CA ASP A 79 -17.27 17.02 12.66
C ASP A 79 -17.42 16.57 14.12
N GLY A 80 -17.44 17.53 15.03
CA GLY A 80 -17.48 17.27 16.47
C GLY A 80 -16.22 16.62 17.04
N HIS A 81 -15.13 16.53 16.26
CA HIS A 81 -13.90 15.85 16.66
C HIS A 81 -12.62 16.65 16.38
N GLU A 82 -11.61 16.45 17.22
CA GLU A 82 -10.30 17.09 17.12
C GLU A 82 -9.30 16.26 16.31
N TYR A 83 -9.61 15.02 15.93
CA TYR A 83 -8.78 14.25 15.01
C TYR A 83 -9.12 14.53 13.53
N GLY A 84 -8.21 14.16 12.64
CA GLY A 84 -8.40 14.37 11.20
C GLY A 84 -7.41 13.59 10.35
N ILE A 85 -7.53 13.76 9.04
CA ILE A 85 -6.77 13.03 8.02
C ILE A 85 -6.07 14.05 7.13
N ALA A 86 -4.76 13.90 6.97
CA ALA A 86 -3.95 14.64 6.01
C ALA A 86 -3.46 13.68 4.92
N TYR A 87 -3.73 14.03 3.66
CA TYR A 87 -3.22 13.30 2.50
C TYR A 87 -1.94 13.99 2.02
N ILE A 88 -0.80 13.36 2.24
CA ILE A 88 0.51 13.98 2.04
C ILE A 88 0.98 13.68 0.62
N SER A 89 0.97 14.69 -0.24
CA SER A 89 1.59 14.61 -1.57
C SER A 89 3.11 14.57 -1.48
N ASP A 90 3.78 14.16 -2.56
CA ASP A 90 5.25 14.22 -2.62
C ASP A 90 5.76 15.68 -2.43
N GLU A 91 5.03 16.66 -2.95
CA GLU A 91 5.36 18.09 -2.78
C GLU A 91 5.19 18.56 -1.32
N ASP A 92 4.13 18.11 -0.64
CA ASP A 92 3.92 18.43 0.78
C ASP A 92 4.99 17.78 1.66
N LEU A 93 5.39 16.55 1.32
CA LEU A 93 6.47 15.85 2.02
C LEU A 93 7.78 16.62 1.89
N ASP A 94 8.11 17.13 0.70
CA ASP A 94 9.32 17.94 0.47
C ASP A 94 9.29 19.26 1.26
N LYS A 95 8.13 19.92 1.32
CA LYS A 95 7.96 21.17 2.09
C LYS A 95 8.04 20.95 3.60
N LEU A 96 7.40 19.90 4.09
CA LEU A 96 7.34 19.60 5.52
C LEU A 96 8.68 19.01 6.00
N GLY A 97 9.32 18.16 5.20
CA GLY A 97 10.58 17.50 5.54
C GLY A 97 10.50 16.80 6.89
N ASP A 98 11.52 16.98 7.72
CA ASP A 98 11.64 16.37 9.04
C ASP A 98 10.61 16.88 10.08
N ALA A 99 9.71 17.79 9.70
CA ALA A 99 8.62 18.22 10.56
C ALA A 99 7.54 17.14 10.77
N ILE A 100 7.44 16.18 9.85
CA ILE A 100 6.56 15.02 9.94
C ILE A 100 7.39 13.74 9.82
N LYS A 101 6.84 12.62 10.26
CA LYS A 101 7.46 11.31 10.01
C LYS A 101 7.55 11.04 8.51
N PRO A 102 8.50 10.19 8.06
CA PRO A 102 8.53 9.74 6.67
C PRO A 102 7.36 8.77 6.38
N PRO A 103 7.08 8.51 5.09
CA PRO A 103 6.06 7.54 4.67
C PRO A 103 6.17 6.19 5.36
N ASN A 104 5.02 5.55 5.56
CA ASN A 104 4.96 4.20 6.09
C ASN A 104 5.51 3.16 5.11
N GLY A 105 6.30 2.21 5.61
CA GLY A 105 6.53 0.94 4.92
C GLY A 105 5.26 0.09 4.83
N ALA A 106 5.26 -0.92 3.95
CA ALA A 106 4.08 -1.73 3.62
C ALA A 106 3.38 -2.37 4.83
N ASP A 107 4.15 -2.79 5.85
CA ASP A 107 3.64 -3.46 7.05
C ASP A 107 3.70 -2.57 8.31
N GLU A 108 3.91 -1.27 8.14
CA GLU A 108 3.99 -0.34 9.26
C GLU A 108 2.61 0.19 9.69
N LYS A 109 2.48 0.47 10.98
CA LYS A 109 1.30 1.17 11.50
C LYS A 109 1.22 2.59 10.94
N LEU A 110 0.02 3.01 10.53
CA LEU A 110 -0.24 4.37 10.04
C LEU A 110 0.40 5.43 10.92
N ARG A 111 1.08 6.40 10.30
CA ARG A 111 1.70 7.51 11.03
C ARG A 111 0.62 8.43 11.59
N LEU A 112 0.71 8.66 12.90
CA LEU A 112 -0.07 9.68 13.60
C LEU A 112 0.86 10.82 14.02
N GLU A 113 0.45 12.04 13.72
CA GLU A 113 1.01 13.25 14.30
C GLU A 113 0.14 13.80 15.40
N ARG A 114 0.80 14.31 16.44
CA ARG A 114 0.16 14.98 17.57
C ARG A 114 0.46 16.47 17.47
N VAL A 115 -0.58 17.25 17.28
CA VAL A 115 -0.48 18.69 17.02
C VAL A 115 -1.21 19.49 18.09
N GLY A 116 -0.97 20.80 18.13
CA GLY A 116 -1.50 21.68 19.16
C GLY A 116 -0.70 21.68 20.47
N PRO A 117 -1.03 22.60 21.39
CA PRO A 117 -0.21 22.93 22.57
C PRO A 117 0.03 21.75 23.52
N GLU A 118 -0.93 20.84 23.63
CA GLU A 118 -0.84 19.65 24.48
C GLU A 118 -0.71 18.33 23.69
N GLY A 119 -0.70 18.40 22.35
CA GLY A 119 -0.68 17.21 21.49
C GLY A 119 -1.96 16.37 21.56
N GLU A 120 -3.09 17.00 21.88
CA GLU A 120 -4.40 16.33 21.97
C GLU A 120 -4.98 16.03 20.58
N VAL A 121 -4.75 16.93 19.62
CA VAL A 121 -5.21 16.82 18.22
C VAL A 121 -4.36 15.74 17.53
N ARG A 122 -5.01 14.71 16.99
CA ARG A 122 -4.35 13.57 16.35
C ARG A 122 -4.68 13.53 14.86
N ILE A 123 -3.66 13.69 14.03
CA ILE A 123 -3.81 13.67 12.57
C ILE A 123 -3.16 12.42 12.04
N VAL A 124 -3.89 11.62 11.26
CA VAL A 124 -3.27 10.53 10.49
C VAL A 124 -2.67 11.08 9.21
N LEU A 125 -1.46 10.64 8.89
CA LEU A 125 -0.77 10.98 7.66
C LEU A 125 -0.91 9.83 6.67
N LEU A 126 -1.56 10.08 5.55
CA LEU A 126 -1.74 9.13 4.46
C LEU A 126 -0.90 9.60 3.27
N TYR A 127 0.22 8.94 3.02
CA TYR A 127 1.18 9.38 2.01
C TYR A 127 0.77 8.92 0.62
N GLN A 128 0.79 9.83 -0.34
CA GLN A 128 0.49 9.56 -1.74
C GLN A 128 1.34 8.40 -2.30
N ALA A 129 2.62 8.34 -1.91
CA ALA A 129 3.53 7.27 -2.30
C ALA A 129 3.04 5.85 -1.96
N ASN A 130 2.13 5.69 -0.98
CA ASN A 130 1.60 4.40 -0.55
C ASN A 130 0.35 3.97 -1.33
N TYR A 131 -0.21 4.85 -2.18
CA TYR A 131 -1.42 4.59 -2.95
C TYR A 131 -1.13 4.70 -4.44
N ARG A 132 -0.37 3.72 -4.93
CA ARG A 132 0.05 3.61 -6.33
C ARG A 132 -0.73 2.56 -7.10
N TYR A 133 -0.84 2.75 -8.40
CA TYR A 133 -1.40 1.81 -9.34
C TYR A 133 -0.57 1.79 -10.62
N ASP A 134 -0.53 0.67 -11.31
CA ASP A 134 0.11 0.55 -12.62
C ASP A 134 -0.64 1.42 -13.63
N ASP A 135 0.07 2.00 -14.58
CA ASP A 135 -0.49 2.81 -15.67
C ASP A 135 -1.37 2.00 -16.66
N LEU A 136 -1.68 0.75 -16.31
CA LEU A 136 -2.48 -0.22 -17.06
C LEU A 136 -1.87 -0.55 -18.43
N ALA A 137 -0.58 -0.30 -18.65
CA ALA A 137 0.10 -0.71 -19.87
C ALA A 137 0.27 -2.24 -19.92
N GLY A 138 -0.35 -2.89 -20.91
CA GLY A 138 -0.31 -4.35 -21.11
C GLY A 138 -1.48 -5.10 -20.47
N GLU A 139 -1.52 -6.43 -20.66
CA GLU A 139 -2.66 -7.28 -20.24
C GLU A 139 -2.65 -7.71 -18.76
N SER A 140 -1.57 -7.43 -18.01
CA SER A 140 -1.49 -7.72 -16.58
C SER A 140 -1.70 -6.44 -15.77
N HIS A 141 -2.69 -6.45 -14.88
CA HIS A 141 -3.01 -5.34 -13.99
C HIS A 141 -2.83 -5.80 -12.53
N GLU A 142 -1.60 -5.81 -12.04
CA GLU A 142 -1.29 -6.25 -10.67
C GLU A 142 -1.70 -5.19 -9.66
N LEU A 143 -1.53 -3.90 -10.00
CA LEU A 143 -1.96 -2.77 -9.19
C LEU A 143 -2.93 -1.89 -9.99
N THR A 144 -4.22 -1.94 -9.67
CA THR A 144 -5.23 -1.08 -10.32
C THR A 144 -5.55 0.13 -9.46
N THR A 145 -6.12 1.18 -10.08
CA THR A 145 -6.69 2.32 -9.33
C THR A 145 -7.72 1.87 -8.30
N ILE A 146 -8.51 0.83 -8.63
CA ILE A 146 -9.48 0.23 -7.70
C ILE A 146 -8.77 -0.36 -6.47
N THR A 147 -7.64 -1.04 -6.66
CA THR A 147 -6.83 -1.57 -5.55
C THR A 147 -6.30 -0.43 -4.68
N ALA A 148 -5.74 0.62 -5.28
CA ALA A 148 -5.24 1.79 -4.54
C ALA A 148 -6.34 2.48 -3.73
N GLU A 149 -7.52 2.72 -4.34
CA GLU A 149 -8.67 3.31 -3.64
C GLU A 149 -9.20 2.42 -2.51
N ARG A 150 -9.17 1.09 -2.69
CA ARG A 150 -9.57 0.12 -1.65
C ARG A 150 -8.60 0.14 -0.48
N THR A 151 -7.29 0.20 -0.74
CA THR A 151 -6.28 0.34 0.31
C THR A 151 -6.47 1.65 1.07
N LEU A 152 -6.62 2.77 0.36
CA LEU A 152 -6.90 4.07 0.98
C LEU A 152 -8.19 4.03 1.84
N THR A 153 -9.26 3.44 1.31
CA THR A 153 -10.52 3.27 2.05
C THR A 153 -10.31 2.46 3.32
N ARG A 154 -9.59 1.34 3.25
CA ARG A 154 -9.30 0.49 4.42
C ARG A 154 -8.52 1.27 5.48
N ASP A 155 -7.45 1.93 5.11
CA ASP A 155 -6.59 2.65 6.05
C ASP A 155 -7.36 3.80 6.75
N VAL A 156 -8.24 4.50 6.03
CA VAL A 156 -9.15 5.49 6.64
C VAL A 156 -10.08 4.83 7.65
N ARG A 157 -10.73 3.71 7.30
CA ARG A 157 -11.63 3.01 8.22
C ARG A 157 -10.92 2.51 9.47
N ASP A 158 -9.72 1.96 9.30
CA ASP A 158 -8.89 1.49 10.41
C ASP A 158 -8.54 2.64 11.35
N PHE A 159 -8.18 3.80 10.80
CA PHE A 159 -7.92 5.00 11.59
C PHE A 159 -9.17 5.49 12.34
N ILE A 160 -10.32 5.62 11.67
CA ILE A 160 -11.56 6.09 12.32
C ILE A 160 -12.01 5.12 13.41
N THR A 161 -11.95 3.81 13.15
CA THR A 161 -12.24 2.77 14.14
C THR A 161 -11.29 2.86 15.34
N TYR A 162 -10.00 3.06 15.07
CA TYR A 162 -9.00 3.25 16.12
C TYR A 162 -9.27 4.51 16.94
N ALA A 163 -9.59 5.64 16.31
CA ALA A 163 -9.92 6.90 16.95
C ALA A 163 -11.13 6.78 17.89
N LYS A 164 -12.21 6.12 17.42
CA LYS A 164 -13.39 5.81 18.24
C LYS A 164 -13.04 4.93 19.43
N THR A 165 -12.29 3.85 19.19
CA THR A 165 -11.89 2.90 20.23
C THR A 165 -11.03 3.56 21.30
N LYS A 166 -10.15 4.47 20.89
CA LYS A 166 -9.29 5.24 21.79
C LYS A 166 -9.93 6.51 22.34
N LYS A 167 -11.19 6.79 21.98
CA LYS A 167 -11.94 7.97 22.39
C LYS A 167 -11.15 9.25 22.16
N PHE A 168 -10.63 9.40 20.95
CA PHE A 168 -10.05 10.68 20.54
C PHE A 168 -11.15 11.74 20.65
N LYS A 169 -10.78 12.89 21.21
CA LYS A 169 -11.65 14.05 21.27
C LYS A 169 -11.98 14.47 19.84
#